data_AF-A0A7V9IMX9-F1
#
_entry.id   AF-A0A7V9IMX9-F1
#
_cell.length_a   1.000
_cell.length_b   1.000
_cell.length_c   1.000
_cell.angle_alpha   90.00
_cell.angle_beta   90.00
_cell.angle_gamma   90.00
#
_symmetry.space_group_name_H-M   'P 1'
#
loop_
_entity.id
_entity.type
_entity.pdbx_description
1 polymer ?
#
loop_
_entity_poly.entity_id
_entity_poly.type
_entity_poly.pdbx_seq_one_letter_code
_entity_poly.pdbx_strand_id
1 'polypeptide(L)'
;MHQESAVKWIASAAAVLLTAATSLPAHAGKTLETMKQRGALVCGVNVGLAGFSAADSQGNWTGLDVDICKALAAAVLSDASKVKWVPLTAQARFTALQSGEVDILSRNTTWTLTRDASLGLDFVGVTYYDGQGFMVPRKTKLTSAKSLKGVDVCVQSGTTTEKNLNDYNKSNDLKMKPVVFEGFEASVKAFFSGRCQAYTTDASGMASIRNKEASNPDDYVILPELISKEPLGPAVRRGDDEWFAIAKWVVFALIEAEEAGITQANVDKMKASTDPAVQRILGTGEDMGKLLGLDKEWAYRAIKAVGNYGEIFERNVGPTSALKLPRGLNNLWNKGGIMYAP
;
A
#
# COMPACT_ATOMS: atom_id res chain seq x y z
N MET A 1 -19.40 44.67 -72.84
CA MET A 1 -18.47 45.65 -72.23
C MET A 1 -18.69 45.58 -70.73
N HIS A 2 -17.86 44.79 -70.04
CA HIS A 2 -16.88 45.24 -69.04
C HIS A 2 -17.55 45.54 -67.67
N GLN A 3 -17.32 44.69 -66.66
CA GLN A 3 -16.29 44.83 -65.60
C GLN A 3 -16.70 45.93 -64.60
N GLU A 4 -16.61 45.83 -63.27
CA GLU A 4 -15.82 44.98 -62.38
C GLU A 4 -16.21 45.34 -60.92
N SER A 5 -16.09 44.39 -59.99
CA SER A 5 -15.71 44.55 -58.55
C SER A 5 -16.53 45.45 -57.60
N ALA A 6 -16.54 45.26 -56.27
CA ALA A 6 -16.39 44.15 -55.33
C ALA A 6 -16.26 44.81 -53.93
N VAL A 7 -17.11 44.36 -52.99
CA VAL A 7 -16.82 44.14 -51.55
C VAL A 7 -16.50 45.35 -50.65
N LYS A 8 -17.11 45.30 -49.44
CA LYS A 8 -16.68 45.79 -48.10
C LYS A 8 -17.83 46.58 -47.44
N TRP A 9 -18.39 46.26 -46.26
CA TRP A 9 -17.87 45.63 -45.04
C TRP A 9 -18.97 44.87 -44.29
N ILE A 10 -18.60 43.73 -43.73
CA ILE A 10 -19.36 42.91 -42.78
C ILE A 10 -19.17 43.50 -41.38
N ALA A 11 -20.26 43.81 -40.68
CA ALA A 11 -20.24 44.11 -39.25
C ALA A 11 -20.35 42.79 -38.48
N SER A 12 -19.22 42.27 -38.01
CA SER A 12 -19.16 41.10 -37.14
C SER A 12 -19.41 41.51 -35.70
N ALA A 13 -20.58 41.15 -35.16
CA ALA A 13 -20.85 41.19 -33.72
C ALA A 13 -20.09 40.04 -33.05
N ALA A 14 -19.03 40.38 -32.30
CA ALA A 14 -18.28 39.44 -31.49
C ALA A 14 -19.09 39.07 -30.24
N ALA A 15 -19.70 37.89 -30.23
CA ALA A 15 -20.21 37.26 -29.02
C ALA A 15 -19.03 36.67 -28.25
N VAL A 16 -18.55 37.39 -27.24
CA VAL A 16 -17.64 36.85 -26.22
C VAL A 16 -18.46 35.92 -25.31
N LEU A 17 -18.51 34.64 -25.65
CA LEU A 17 -18.94 33.59 -24.73
C LEU A 17 -17.82 33.40 -23.71
N LEU A 18 -17.96 34.09 -22.57
CA LEU A 18 -17.18 33.83 -21.37
C LEU A 18 -17.57 32.43 -20.88
N THR A 19 -16.78 31.41 -21.22
CA THR A 19 -16.86 30.09 -20.60
C THR A 19 -16.41 30.22 -19.15
N ALA A 20 -17.36 30.60 -18.28
CA ALA A 20 -17.24 30.32 -16.87
C ALA A 20 -17.22 28.79 -16.72
N ALA A 21 -16.02 28.23 -16.59
CA ALA A 21 -15.85 26.88 -16.10
C ALA A 21 -16.43 26.86 -14.68
N THR A 22 -17.70 26.51 -14.56
CA THR A 22 -18.30 26.15 -13.28
C THR A 22 -17.59 24.89 -12.83
N SER A 23 -16.57 25.06 -11.99
CA SER A 23 -16.06 23.98 -11.15
C SER A 23 -17.24 23.44 -10.36
N LEU A 24 -17.78 22.29 -10.80
CA LEU A 24 -18.74 21.55 -9.99
C LEU A 24 -18.06 21.35 -8.63
N PRO A 25 -18.70 21.70 -7.51
CA PRO A 25 -18.12 21.48 -6.21
C PRO A 25 -17.81 19.99 -6.10
N ALA A 26 -16.54 19.64 -5.91
CA ALA A 26 -16.11 18.27 -5.63
C ALA A 26 -16.99 17.78 -4.47
N HIS A 27 -17.96 16.92 -4.79
CA HIS A 27 -18.81 16.32 -3.77
C HIS A 27 -17.89 15.43 -2.95
N ALA A 28 -17.80 15.70 -1.65
CA ALA A 28 -17.10 14.79 -0.77
C ALA A 28 -17.72 13.39 -0.94
N GLY A 29 -16.90 12.42 -1.36
CA GLY A 29 -17.35 11.06 -1.61
C GLY A 29 -18.06 10.46 -0.40
N LYS A 30 -18.98 9.52 -0.64
CA LYS A 30 -19.84 8.92 0.40
C LYS A 30 -19.01 8.35 1.56
N THR A 31 -17.86 7.74 1.27
CA THR A 31 -16.96 7.17 2.28
C THR A 31 -16.33 8.27 3.14
N LEU A 32 -15.87 9.38 2.54
CA LEU A 32 -15.32 10.52 3.28
C LEU A 32 -16.36 11.14 4.23
N GLU A 33 -17.57 11.34 3.76
CA GLU A 33 -18.65 11.89 4.60
C GLU A 33 -19.01 10.95 5.74
N THR A 34 -19.10 9.64 5.46
CA THR A 34 -19.33 8.62 6.50
C THR A 34 -18.21 8.63 7.55
N MET A 35 -16.94 8.75 7.13
CA MET A 35 -15.79 8.83 8.03
C MET A 35 -15.82 10.09 8.89
N LYS A 36 -16.16 11.25 8.32
CA LYS A 36 -16.29 12.52 9.06
C LYS A 36 -17.42 12.46 10.09
N GLN A 37 -18.60 11.97 9.69
CA GLN A 37 -19.75 11.80 10.59
C GLN A 37 -19.44 10.83 11.74
N ARG A 38 -18.76 9.72 11.43
CA ARG A 38 -18.33 8.73 12.42
C ARG A 38 -17.15 9.19 13.27
N GLY A 39 -16.39 10.17 12.80
CA GLY A 39 -15.17 10.67 13.41
C GLY A 39 -14.00 9.67 13.41
N ALA A 40 -14.01 8.65 12.53
CA ALA A 40 -12.94 7.67 12.43
C ALA A 40 -12.89 6.96 11.07
N LEU A 41 -11.66 6.73 10.58
CA LEU A 41 -11.34 5.80 9.51
C LEU A 41 -11.41 4.37 10.06
N VAL A 42 -12.11 3.46 9.38
CA VAL A 42 -12.10 2.02 9.69
C VAL A 42 -11.15 1.33 8.73
N CYS A 43 -10.01 0.88 9.23
CA CYS A 43 -8.93 0.31 8.46
C CYS A 43 -8.85 -1.21 8.66
N GLY A 44 -9.03 -1.96 7.58
CA GLY A 44 -8.79 -3.39 7.54
C GLY A 44 -7.31 -3.69 7.45
N VAL A 45 -6.76 -4.41 8.43
CA VAL A 45 -5.32 -4.68 8.58
C VAL A 45 -5.03 -6.17 8.79
N ASN A 46 -3.74 -6.54 8.86
CA ASN A 46 -3.36 -7.92 9.16
C ASN A 46 -3.70 -8.28 10.62
N VAL A 47 -3.93 -9.56 10.89
CA VAL A 47 -4.13 -10.08 12.25
C VAL A 47 -2.87 -9.98 13.13
N GLY A 48 -1.67 -9.94 12.52
CA GLY A 48 -0.42 -9.80 13.28
C GLY A 48 0.82 -10.21 12.49
N LEU A 49 1.22 -9.40 11.51
CA LEU A 49 2.47 -9.52 10.76
C LEU A 49 3.41 -8.38 11.16
N ALA A 50 4.39 -8.66 12.02
CA ALA A 50 5.31 -7.64 12.53
C ALA A 50 6.02 -6.89 11.39
N GLY A 51 6.12 -5.57 11.50
CA GLY A 51 6.62 -4.68 10.46
C GLY A 51 5.57 -4.21 9.44
N PHE A 52 4.50 -4.96 9.22
CA PHE A 52 3.40 -4.55 8.32
C PHE A 52 2.18 -4.10 9.11
N SER A 53 1.70 -4.93 10.04
CA SER A 53 0.63 -4.59 10.96
C SER A 53 0.61 -5.56 12.13
N ALA A 54 0.82 -5.06 13.34
CA ALA A 54 0.68 -5.80 14.58
C ALA A 54 0.20 -4.90 15.72
N ALA A 55 -0.66 -5.44 16.57
CA ALA A 55 -1.03 -4.84 17.85
C ALA A 55 -0.07 -5.29 18.95
N ASP A 56 0.31 -4.37 19.84
CA ASP A 56 0.94 -4.71 21.12
C ASP A 56 -0.11 -5.15 22.16
N SER A 57 0.35 -5.48 23.38
CA SER A 57 -0.53 -5.90 24.49
C SER A 57 -1.47 -4.81 25.00
N GLN A 58 -1.23 -3.55 24.64
CA GLN A 58 -2.08 -2.40 24.98
C GLN A 58 -3.06 -2.06 23.86
N GLY A 59 -3.02 -2.79 22.74
CA GLY A 59 -3.85 -2.55 21.56
C GLY A 59 -3.31 -1.44 20.65
N ASN A 60 -2.07 -0.99 20.83
CA ASN A 60 -1.45 -0.03 19.92
C ASN A 60 -0.98 -0.74 18.65
N TRP A 61 -1.48 -0.27 17.51
CA TRP A 61 -1.13 -0.81 16.21
C TRP A 61 0.11 -0.11 15.64
N THR A 62 1.03 -0.90 15.11
CA THR A 62 2.28 -0.47 14.45
C THR A 62 2.54 -1.27 13.17
N GLY A 63 3.29 -0.69 12.24
CA GLY A 63 3.64 -1.30 10.95
C GLY A 63 3.44 -0.38 9.76
N LEU A 64 4.00 -0.77 8.61
CA LEU A 64 3.90 -0.02 7.35
C LEU A 64 2.45 0.22 6.94
N ASP A 65 1.63 -0.84 6.91
CA ASP A 65 0.22 -0.76 6.50
C ASP A 65 -0.62 0.08 7.49
N VAL A 66 -0.25 0.04 8.77
CA VAL A 66 -0.85 0.85 9.84
C VAL A 66 -0.56 2.32 9.63
N ASP A 67 0.68 2.67 9.30
CA ASP A 67 1.07 4.06 9.11
C ASP A 67 0.45 4.70 7.87
N ILE A 68 0.17 3.92 6.82
CA ILE A 68 -0.67 4.38 5.70
C ILE A 68 -2.07 4.78 6.19
N CYS A 69 -2.70 3.97 7.04
CA CYS A 69 -4.01 4.33 7.60
C CYS A 69 -3.96 5.53 8.55
N LYS A 70 -2.90 5.68 9.34
CA LYS A 70 -2.68 6.88 10.16
C LYS A 70 -2.47 8.14 9.31
N ALA A 71 -1.75 8.03 8.19
CA ALA A 71 -1.58 9.12 7.23
C ALA A 71 -2.93 9.58 6.65
N LEU A 72 -3.77 8.63 6.25
CA LEU A 72 -5.12 8.90 5.73
C LEU A 72 -5.99 9.58 6.79
N ALA A 73 -6.02 9.08 8.02
CA ALA A 73 -6.76 9.69 9.11
C ALA A 73 -6.27 11.12 9.42
N ALA A 74 -4.96 11.36 9.42
CA ALA A 74 -4.41 12.70 9.59
C ALA A 74 -4.80 13.65 8.44
N ALA A 75 -4.79 13.17 7.20
CA ALA A 75 -5.17 13.96 6.04
C ALA A 75 -6.65 14.38 6.09
N VAL A 76 -7.54 13.44 6.41
CA VAL A 76 -9.00 13.64 6.25
C VAL A 76 -9.77 13.98 7.52
N LEU A 77 -9.25 13.60 8.69
CA LEU A 77 -9.85 13.85 10.02
C LEU A 77 -8.99 14.76 10.89
N SER A 78 -7.84 15.22 10.38
CA SER A 78 -6.87 16.05 11.11
C SER A 78 -6.29 15.42 12.38
N ASP A 79 -6.41 14.10 12.53
CA ASP A 79 -5.92 13.37 13.70
C ASP A 79 -5.60 11.91 13.32
N ALA A 80 -4.31 11.56 13.42
CA ALA A 80 -3.78 10.24 13.09
C ALA A 80 -4.27 9.12 14.02
N SER A 81 -4.78 9.48 15.21
CA SER A 81 -5.32 8.52 16.17
C SER A 81 -6.75 8.08 15.86
N LYS A 82 -7.44 8.78 14.93
CA LYS A 82 -8.83 8.50 14.54
C LYS A 82 -8.94 7.32 13.57
N VAL A 83 -8.38 6.18 13.97
CA VAL A 83 -8.44 4.92 13.24
C VAL A 83 -9.06 3.85 14.12
N LYS A 84 -10.05 3.14 13.58
CA LYS A 84 -10.57 1.87 14.10
C LYS A 84 -9.95 0.74 13.30
N TRP A 85 -9.33 -0.21 13.99
CA TRP A 85 -8.60 -1.32 13.36
C TRP A 85 -9.49 -2.56 13.29
N VAL A 86 -9.57 -3.16 12.11
CA VAL A 86 -10.27 -4.43 11.90
C VAL A 86 -9.24 -5.46 11.43
N PRO A 87 -8.79 -6.39 12.30
CA PRO A 87 -7.84 -7.43 11.92
C PRO A 87 -8.52 -8.48 11.04
N LEU A 88 -8.00 -8.69 9.83
CA LEU A 88 -8.63 -9.53 8.81
C LEU A 88 -7.72 -10.68 8.35
N THR A 89 -8.30 -11.88 8.31
CA THR A 89 -7.67 -13.06 7.71
C THR A 89 -7.52 -12.89 6.20
N ALA A 90 -6.70 -13.74 5.58
CA ALA A 90 -6.52 -13.72 4.12
C ALA A 90 -7.84 -13.95 3.37
N GLN A 91 -8.75 -14.74 3.95
CA GLN A 91 -10.06 -15.08 3.37
C GLN A 91 -11.08 -13.96 3.56
N ALA A 92 -11.17 -13.37 4.76
CA ALA A 92 -12.22 -12.40 5.10
C ALA A 92 -11.99 -10.99 4.54
N ARG A 93 -10.73 -10.63 4.24
CA ARG A 93 -10.32 -9.25 3.96
C ARG A 93 -11.08 -8.55 2.84
N PHE A 94 -11.41 -9.27 1.77
CA PHE A 94 -12.09 -8.67 0.61
C PHE A 94 -13.58 -8.48 0.88
N THR A 95 -14.23 -9.46 1.50
CA THR A 95 -15.65 -9.35 1.90
C THR A 95 -15.88 -8.22 2.89
N ALA A 96 -14.97 -8.02 3.85
CA ALA A 96 -15.02 -6.90 4.78
C ALA A 96 -14.98 -5.55 4.04
N LEU A 97 -14.10 -5.40 3.04
CA LEU A 97 -14.04 -4.18 2.24
C LEU A 97 -15.27 -4.00 1.35
N GLN A 98 -15.72 -5.07 0.68
CA GLN A 98 -16.89 -5.06 -0.21
C GLN A 98 -18.19 -4.72 0.53
N SER A 99 -18.37 -5.25 1.74
CA SER A 99 -19.57 -5.02 2.56
C SER A 99 -19.61 -3.63 3.21
N GLY A 100 -18.50 -2.89 3.20
CA GLY A 100 -18.39 -1.60 3.88
C GLY A 100 -18.06 -1.70 5.37
N GLU A 101 -17.69 -2.89 5.87
CA GLU A 101 -17.18 -3.06 7.23
C GLU A 101 -15.92 -2.22 7.47
N VAL A 102 -15.05 -2.13 6.47
CA VAL A 102 -13.86 -1.26 6.47
C VAL A 102 -13.93 -0.24 5.32
N ASP A 103 -13.38 0.94 5.52
CA ASP A 103 -13.32 1.99 4.48
C ASP A 103 -12.17 1.75 3.50
N ILE A 104 -11.10 1.12 3.98
CA ILE A 104 -9.89 0.77 3.23
C ILE A 104 -9.31 -0.54 3.77
N LEU A 105 -8.77 -1.36 2.87
CA LEU A 105 -7.94 -2.50 3.21
C LEU A 105 -6.48 -2.12 3.03
N SER A 106 -5.81 -1.68 4.11
CA SER A 106 -4.36 -1.46 4.15
C SER A 106 -3.73 -2.66 4.84
N ARG A 107 -3.31 -3.62 4.03
CA ARG A 107 -2.81 -4.92 4.47
C ARG A 107 -1.97 -5.46 3.33
N ASN A 108 -0.84 -6.12 3.61
CA ASN A 108 0.00 -6.84 2.63
C ASN A 108 -0.83 -7.68 1.62
N THR A 109 -1.26 -7.04 0.54
CA THR A 109 -2.27 -7.54 -0.40
C THR A 109 -1.82 -7.19 -1.80
N THR A 110 -1.49 -8.21 -2.57
CA THR A 110 -1.05 -8.07 -3.96
C THR A 110 -2.13 -7.47 -4.85
N TRP A 111 -1.75 -6.50 -5.66
CA TRP A 111 -2.54 -6.06 -6.80
C TRP A 111 -2.43 -7.08 -7.93
N THR A 112 -3.55 -7.71 -8.28
CA THR A 112 -3.66 -8.61 -9.43
C THR A 112 -4.86 -8.24 -10.29
N LEU A 113 -4.81 -8.61 -11.58
CA LEU A 113 -5.93 -8.41 -12.51
C LEU A 113 -7.24 -8.99 -11.97
N THR A 114 -7.22 -10.18 -11.39
CA THR A 114 -8.43 -10.81 -10.86
C THR A 114 -9.00 -10.02 -9.68
N ARG A 115 -8.15 -9.58 -8.73
CA ARG A 115 -8.62 -8.80 -7.58
C ARG A 115 -9.22 -7.47 -8.01
N ASP A 116 -8.56 -6.80 -8.95
CA ASP A 116 -8.97 -5.52 -9.50
C ASP A 116 -10.26 -5.66 -10.33
N ALA A 117 -10.26 -6.52 -11.35
CA ALA A 117 -11.37 -6.62 -12.30
C ALA A 117 -12.62 -7.34 -11.76
N SER A 118 -12.50 -8.26 -10.79
CA SER A 118 -13.63 -9.13 -10.40
C SER A 118 -14.19 -8.88 -9.00
N LEU A 119 -13.50 -8.13 -8.13
CA LEU A 119 -13.95 -7.93 -6.75
C LEU A 119 -14.65 -6.57 -6.52
N GLY A 120 -14.73 -5.72 -7.54
CA GLY A 120 -15.30 -4.37 -7.39
C GLY A 120 -14.42 -3.47 -6.51
N LEU A 121 -13.09 -3.64 -6.61
CA LEU A 121 -12.11 -2.94 -5.79
C LEU A 121 -11.13 -2.20 -6.70
N ASP A 122 -10.59 -1.08 -6.21
CA ASP A 122 -9.47 -0.38 -6.83
C ASP A 122 -8.27 -0.37 -5.87
N PHE A 123 -7.08 -0.54 -6.42
CA PHE A 123 -5.82 -0.44 -5.66
C PHE A 123 -5.30 1.00 -5.71
N VAL A 124 -5.11 1.62 -4.54
CA VAL A 124 -4.77 3.04 -4.41
C VAL A 124 -3.37 3.37 -4.90
N GLY A 125 -2.48 2.39 -4.89
CA GLY A 125 -1.07 2.51 -5.20
C GLY A 125 -0.29 1.37 -4.55
N VAL A 126 0.93 1.11 -5.03
CA VAL A 126 1.81 0.11 -4.43
C VAL A 126 2.62 0.76 -3.32
N THR A 127 2.50 0.25 -2.10
CA THR A 127 3.24 0.73 -0.92
C THR A 127 4.40 -0.19 -0.55
N TYR A 128 4.46 -1.40 -1.12
CA TYR A 128 5.60 -2.30 -0.99
C TYR A 128 5.65 -3.30 -2.16
N TYR A 129 6.71 -3.29 -2.96
CA TYR A 129 7.01 -4.29 -3.96
C TYR A 129 7.73 -5.48 -3.32
N ASP A 130 7.13 -6.67 -3.43
CA ASP A 130 7.68 -7.92 -2.93
C ASP A 130 7.68 -9.02 -4.01
N GLY A 131 8.12 -10.22 -3.63
CA GLY A 131 7.93 -11.45 -4.38
C GLY A 131 7.75 -12.63 -3.43
N GLN A 132 7.01 -13.65 -3.87
CA GLN A 132 6.89 -14.88 -3.11
C GLN A 132 8.18 -15.69 -3.15
N GLY A 133 8.60 -16.23 -2.01
CA GLY A 133 9.72 -17.15 -1.91
C GLY A 133 9.43 -18.36 -1.03
N PHE A 134 10.51 -18.98 -0.55
CA PHE A 134 10.45 -20.14 0.34
C PHE A 134 11.41 -19.96 1.51
N MET A 135 10.96 -20.31 2.70
CA MET A 135 11.77 -20.38 3.90
C MET A 135 11.89 -21.83 4.36
N VAL A 136 13.11 -22.24 4.71
CA VAL A 136 13.43 -23.59 5.20
C VAL A 136 14.33 -23.53 6.43
N PRO A 137 14.36 -24.58 7.27
CA PRO A 137 15.38 -24.71 8.30
C PRO A 137 16.78 -24.79 7.66
N ARG A 138 17.75 -24.02 8.17
CA ARG A 138 19.14 -23.98 7.68
C ARG A 138 19.81 -25.36 7.73
N LYS A 139 19.44 -26.21 8.70
CA LYS A 139 19.93 -27.60 8.81
C LYS A 139 19.70 -28.47 7.57
N THR A 140 18.74 -28.10 6.72
CA THR A 140 18.48 -28.79 5.43
C THR A 140 19.60 -28.57 4.41
N LYS A 141 20.43 -27.53 4.60
CA LYS A 141 21.50 -27.10 3.67
C LYS A 141 21.02 -26.82 2.24
N LEU A 142 19.72 -26.64 2.05
CA LEU A 142 19.15 -26.24 0.76
C LEU A 142 19.52 -24.80 0.46
N THR A 143 19.91 -24.54 -0.78
CA THR A 143 20.31 -23.22 -1.27
C THR A 143 19.45 -22.72 -2.43
N SER A 144 18.50 -23.52 -2.90
CA SER A 144 17.61 -23.19 -4.02
C SER A 144 16.21 -23.76 -3.82
N ALA A 145 15.19 -22.98 -4.19
CA ALA A 145 13.79 -23.42 -4.22
C ALA A 145 13.57 -24.60 -5.18
N LYS A 146 14.41 -24.76 -6.21
CA LYS A 146 14.38 -25.90 -7.14
C LYS A 146 14.74 -27.23 -6.48
N SER A 147 15.34 -27.19 -5.29
CA SER A 147 15.69 -28.37 -4.52
C SER A 147 14.59 -28.85 -3.58
N LEU A 148 13.42 -28.19 -3.56
CA LEU A 148 12.26 -28.55 -2.72
C LEU A 148 11.45 -29.73 -3.29
N LYS A 149 12.10 -30.70 -3.93
CA LYS A 149 11.38 -31.79 -4.60
C LYS A 149 10.67 -32.70 -3.60
N GLY A 150 9.37 -32.89 -3.74
CA GLY A 150 8.58 -33.86 -2.96
C GLY A 150 8.24 -33.44 -1.52
N VAL A 151 8.66 -32.25 -1.08
CA VAL A 151 8.51 -31.81 0.32
C VAL A 151 7.14 -31.21 0.60
N ASP A 152 6.72 -31.25 1.87
CA ASP A 152 5.52 -30.60 2.38
C ASP A 152 5.77 -29.10 2.58
N VAL A 153 4.94 -28.26 1.95
CA VAL A 153 5.07 -26.81 1.96
C VAL A 153 3.84 -26.17 2.61
N CYS A 154 4.02 -25.53 3.75
CA CYS A 154 2.97 -24.79 4.43
C CYS A 154 2.61 -23.54 3.63
N VAL A 155 1.32 -23.36 3.36
CA VAL A 155 0.76 -22.21 2.64
C VAL A 155 -0.63 -21.86 3.16
N GLN A 156 -1.03 -20.60 3.04
CA GLN A 156 -2.37 -20.16 3.40
C GLN A 156 -3.32 -20.17 2.21
N SER A 157 -4.54 -20.64 2.43
CA SER A 157 -5.64 -20.56 1.46
C SER A 157 -6.07 -19.11 1.20
N GLY A 158 -6.66 -18.88 0.03
CA GLY A 158 -7.19 -17.56 -0.34
C GLY A 158 -6.10 -16.51 -0.62
N THR A 159 -4.90 -16.97 -0.99
CA THR A 159 -3.74 -16.13 -1.28
C THR A 159 -3.29 -16.26 -2.75
N THR A 160 -2.56 -15.26 -3.24
CA THR A 160 -1.77 -15.40 -4.47
C THR A 160 -0.73 -16.51 -4.30
N THR A 161 -0.16 -16.60 -3.10
CA THR A 161 0.86 -17.57 -2.70
C THR A 161 0.49 -19.02 -3.02
N GLU A 162 -0.72 -19.45 -2.68
CA GLU A 162 -1.21 -20.80 -2.99
C GLU A 162 -1.26 -21.09 -4.49
N LYS A 163 -1.81 -20.15 -5.27
CA LYS A 163 -1.90 -20.29 -6.73
C LYS A 163 -0.51 -20.37 -7.36
N ASN A 164 0.36 -19.42 -7.01
CA ASN A 164 1.72 -19.34 -7.53
C ASN A 164 2.58 -20.54 -7.12
N LEU A 165 2.38 -21.08 -5.91
CA LEU A 165 3.03 -22.32 -5.47
C LEU A 165 2.66 -23.47 -6.41
N ASN A 166 1.37 -23.62 -6.74
CA ASN A 166 0.91 -24.65 -7.66
C ASN A 166 1.49 -24.46 -9.07
N ASP A 167 1.52 -23.23 -9.57
CA ASP A 167 2.09 -22.90 -10.89
C ASP A 167 3.60 -23.19 -10.95
N TYR A 168 4.36 -22.79 -9.93
CA TYR A 168 5.80 -23.04 -9.82
C TYR A 168 6.11 -24.54 -9.67
N ASN A 169 5.33 -25.25 -8.84
CA ASN A 169 5.45 -26.69 -8.62
C ASN A 169 5.26 -27.48 -9.93
N LYS A 170 4.22 -27.13 -10.70
CA LYS A 170 3.89 -27.77 -11.98
C LYS A 170 4.92 -27.46 -13.07
N SER A 171 5.32 -26.19 -13.20
CA SER A 171 6.26 -25.76 -14.24
C SER A 171 7.68 -26.31 -14.06
N ASN A 172 8.05 -26.73 -12.85
CA ASN A 172 9.39 -27.23 -12.54
C ASN A 172 9.42 -28.74 -12.16
N ASP A 173 8.32 -29.49 -12.29
CA ASP A 173 8.19 -30.91 -11.87
C ASP A 173 8.75 -31.18 -10.46
N LEU A 174 8.45 -30.29 -9.51
CA LEU A 174 8.97 -30.39 -8.15
C LEU A 174 8.18 -31.37 -7.29
N LYS A 175 6.93 -31.67 -7.65
CA LYS A 175 6.06 -32.58 -6.88
C LYS A 175 5.97 -32.21 -5.39
N MET A 176 6.13 -30.92 -5.06
CA MET A 176 5.87 -30.38 -3.72
C MET A 176 4.43 -30.68 -3.32
N LYS A 177 4.20 -30.83 -2.03
CA LYS A 177 2.90 -31.13 -1.44
C LYS A 177 2.42 -29.91 -0.64
N PRO A 178 1.55 -29.06 -1.21
CA PRO A 178 0.97 -27.95 -0.45
C PRO A 178 0.19 -28.47 0.75
N VAL A 179 0.54 -27.98 1.94
CA VAL A 179 -0.24 -28.17 3.17
C VAL A 179 -0.96 -26.86 3.43
N VAL A 180 -2.24 -26.83 3.08
CA VAL A 180 -3.05 -25.61 3.05
C VAL A 180 -3.69 -25.37 4.42
N PHE A 181 -3.60 -24.13 4.90
CA PHE A 181 -4.20 -23.68 6.15
C PHE A 181 -5.12 -22.47 5.91
N GLU A 182 -6.18 -22.36 6.69
CA GLU A 182 -7.03 -21.16 6.70
C GLU A 182 -6.42 -20.05 7.58
N GLY A 183 -5.93 -20.43 8.76
CA GLY A 183 -5.35 -19.51 9.75
C GLY A 183 -3.85 -19.28 9.57
N PHE A 184 -3.43 -18.02 9.69
CA PHE A 184 -2.01 -17.62 9.66
C PHE A 184 -1.19 -18.25 10.79
N GLU A 185 -1.70 -18.18 12.02
CA GLU A 185 -1.02 -18.76 13.18
C GLU A 185 -0.87 -20.28 13.05
N ALA A 186 -1.87 -20.96 12.48
CA ALA A 186 -1.83 -22.40 12.27
C ALA A 186 -0.77 -22.81 11.24
N SER A 187 -0.64 -22.08 10.11
CA SER A 187 0.40 -22.37 9.11
C SER A 187 1.80 -22.14 9.68
N VAL A 188 2.00 -21.06 10.43
CA VAL A 188 3.26 -20.73 11.09
C VAL A 188 3.65 -21.80 12.11
N LYS A 189 2.74 -22.17 13.03
CA LYS A 189 2.98 -23.23 14.02
C LYS A 189 3.27 -24.58 13.38
N ALA A 190 2.58 -24.93 12.29
CA ALA A 190 2.84 -26.17 11.56
C ALA A 190 4.27 -26.21 10.97
N PHE A 191 4.77 -25.08 10.47
CA PHE A 191 6.15 -25.01 10.00
C PHE A 191 7.17 -25.14 11.14
N PHE A 192 7.03 -24.35 12.21
CA PHE A 192 7.98 -24.38 13.33
C PHE A 192 7.96 -25.68 14.15
N SER A 193 6.85 -26.42 14.14
CA SER A 193 6.77 -27.77 14.70
C SER A 193 7.33 -28.87 13.79
N GLY A 194 7.73 -28.54 12.56
CA GLY A 194 8.30 -29.48 11.60
C GLY A 194 7.28 -30.30 10.80
N ARG A 195 5.98 -29.99 10.90
CA ARG A 195 4.93 -30.62 10.08
C ARG A 195 5.11 -30.32 8.59
N CYS A 196 5.62 -29.13 8.25
CA CYS A 196 6.06 -28.78 6.90
C CYS A 196 7.58 -28.63 6.87
N GLN A 197 8.21 -28.97 5.75
CA GLN A 197 9.66 -28.79 5.58
C GLN A 197 10.02 -27.43 4.95
N ALA A 198 9.04 -26.77 4.33
CA ALA A 198 9.16 -25.39 3.86
C ALA A 198 7.92 -24.57 4.20
N TYR A 199 8.09 -23.26 4.29
CA TYR A 199 7.02 -22.27 4.38
C TYR A 199 7.10 -21.36 3.15
N THR A 200 5.96 -21.00 2.55
CA THR A 200 5.94 -20.05 1.44
C THR A 200 4.96 -18.91 1.71
N THR A 201 5.43 -17.68 1.47
CA THR A 201 4.69 -16.42 1.41
C THR A 201 5.60 -15.37 0.77
N ASP A 202 5.21 -14.10 0.81
CA ASP A 202 6.02 -12.98 0.35
C ASP A 202 7.33 -12.91 1.17
N ALA A 203 8.45 -12.53 0.56
CA ALA A 203 9.76 -12.59 1.22
C ALA A 203 9.83 -11.73 2.48
N SER A 204 9.19 -10.56 2.46
CA SER A 204 9.08 -9.70 3.64
C SER A 204 8.26 -10.35 4.76
N GLY A 205 7.20 -11.08 4.41
CA GLY A 205 6.37 -11.84 5.33
C GLY A 205 7.15 -12.96 6.00
N MET A 206 7.98 -13.70 5.24
CA MET A 206 8.86 -14.72 5.81
C MET A 206 9.92 -14.11 6.74
N ALA A 207 10.48 -12.94 6.42
CA ALA A 207 11.42 -12.26 7.30
C ALA A 207 10.77 -11.86 8.63
N SER A 208 9.53 -11.34 8.59
CA SER A 208 8.74 -11.06 9.78
C SER A 208 8.49 -12.30 10.63
N ILE A 209 7.97 -13.38 10.01
CA ILE A 209 7.69 -14.65 10.69
C ILE A 209 8.97 -15.22 11.32
N ARG A 210 10.07 -15.28 10.57
CA ARG A 210 11.37 -15.75 11.06
C ARG A 210 11.82 -14.99 12.30
N ASN A 211 11.76 -13.67 12.27
CA ASN A 211 12.31 -12.84 13.34
C ASN A 211 11.38 -12.79 14.58
N LYS A 212 10.07 -12.98 14.38
CA LYS A 212 9.08 -12.97 15.45
C LYS A 212 8.91 -14.32 16.14
N GLU A 213 8.90 -15.41 15.37
CA GLU A 213 8.42 -16.71 15.84
C GLU A 213 9.56 -17.71 16.09
N ALA A 214 10.71 -17.56 15.42
CA ALA A 214 11.84 -18.44 15.64
C ALA A 214 12.55 -18.10 16.96
N SER A 215 12.83 -19.11 17.78
CA SER A 215 13.70 -18.94 18.97
C SER A 215 15.09 -18.42 18.60
N ASN A 216 15.62 -18.87 17.45
CA ASN A 216 16.81 -18.34 16.82
C ASN A 216 16.55 -18.10 15.33
N PRO A 217 16.43 -16.84 14.86
CA PRO A 217 16.20 -16.52 13.46
C PRO A 217 17.25 -17.11 12.50
N ASP A 218 18.50 -17.26 12.95
CA ASP A 218 19.58 -17.77 12.11
C ASP A 218 19.44 -19.26 11.77
N ASP A 219 18.58 -19.99 12.48
CA ASP A 219 18.28 -21.41 12.18
C ASP A 219 17.42 -21.57 10.92
N TYR A 220 16.99 -20.48 10.29
CA TYR A 220 16.13 -20.47 9.12
C TYR A 220 16.72 -19.60 8.00
N VAL A 221 16.52 -20.04 6.76
CA VAL A 221 16.99 -19.34 5.57
C VAL A 221 15.83 -19.13 4.61
N ILE A 222 15.72 -17.90 4.10
CA ILE A 222 14.87 -17.58 2.96
C ILE A 222 15.71 -17.84 1.70
N LEU A 223 15.23 -18.74 0.84
CA LEU A 223 15.90 -19.13 -0.39
C LEU A 223 15.89 -17.97 -1.40
N PRO A 224 16.89 -17.89 -2.29
CA PRO A 224 17.11 -16.70 -3.12
C PRO A 224 16.07 -16.52 -4.23
N GLU A 225 15.39 -17.57 -4.68
CA GLU A 225 14.40 -17.46 -5.74
C GLU A 225 13.11 -16.78 -5.27
N LEU A 226 12.74 -15.69 -5.96
CA LEU A 226 11.40 -15.14 -5.94
C LEU A 226 10.62 -15.67 -7.16
N ILE A 227 9.48 -16.31 -6.92
CA ILE A 227 8.71 -17.02 -7.96
C ILE A 227 7.54 -16.22 -8.52
N SER A 228 7.29 -15.03 -7.98
CA SER A 228 6.18 -14.16 -8.39
C SER A 228 6.52 -12.69 -8.21
N LYS A 229 5.68 -11.83 -8.79
CA LYS A 229 5.64 -10.39 -8.53
C LYS A 229 4.50 -10.13 -7.55
N GLU A 230 4.80 -9.54 -6.40
CA GLU A 230 3.80 -9.25 -5.37
C GLU A 230 3.78 -7.73 -5.06
N PRO A 231 3.25 -6.87 -5.94
CA PRO A 231 3.05 -5.45 -5.64
C PRO A 231 1.94 -5.30 -4.59
N LEU A 232 2.32 -5.02 -3.35
CA LEU A 232 1.41 -4.88 -2.22
C LEU A 232 0.90 -3.44 -2.15
N GLY A 233 -0.41 -3.29 -2.02
CA GLY A 233 -1.02 -1.97 -1.96
C GLY A 233 -2.36 -1.96 -1.22
N PRO A 234 -2.75 -0.83 -0.63
CA PRO A 234 -4.08 -0.68 -0.08
C PRO A 234 -5.15 -0.74 -1.19
N ALA A 235 -6.32 -1.22 -0.82
CA ALA A 235 -7.48 -1.29 -1.72
C ALA A 235 -8.69 -0.57 -1.12
N VAL A 236 -9.48 0.04 -2.00
CA VAL A 236 -10.78 0.66 -1.70
C VAL A 236 -11.87 0.04 -2.56
N ARG A 237 -13.14 0.30 -2.26
CA ARG A 237 -14.26 -0.10 -3.12
C ARG A 237 -14.31 0.78 -4.37
N ARG A 238 -14.69 0.19 -5.50
CA ARG A 238 -15.12 0.94 -6.69
C ARG A 238 -16.42 1.70 -6.44
N GLY A 239 -16.63 2.76 -7.22
CA GLY A 239 -17.84 3.59 -7.16
C GLY A 239 -17.78 4.71 -6.13
N ASP A 240 -16.59 5.02 -5.62
CA ASP A 240 -16.30 6.20 -4.78
C ASP A 240 -14.95 6.78 -5.25
N ASP A 241 -14.97 7.40 -6.43
CA ASP A 241 -13.78 7.90 -7.12
C ASP A 241 -13.08 9.01 -6.31
N GLU A 242 -13.84 9.79 -5.54
CA GLU A 242 -13.31 10.80 -4.64
C GLU A 242 -12.52 10.17 -3.49
N TRP A 243 -13.04 9.12 -2.85
CA TRP A 243 -12.28 8.40 -1.83
C TRP A 243 -11.03 7.73 -2.41
N PHE A 244 -11.14 7.12 -3.59
CA PHE A 244 -10.00 6.56 -4.30
C PHE A 244 -8.93 7.61 -4.59
N ALA A 245 -9.33 8.78 -5.11
CA ALA A 245 -8.42 9.88 -5.40
C ALA A 245 -7.71 10.37 -4.14
N ILE A 246 -8.45 10.61 -3.05
CA ILE A 246 -7.87 11.00 -1.76
C ILE A 246 -6.85 9.98 -1.28
N ALA A 247 -7.23 8.69 -1.26
CA ALA A 247 -6.35 7.65 -0.71
C ALA A 247 -5.06 7.50 -1.51
N LYS A 248 -5.18 7.51 -2.84
CA LYS A 248 -4.06 7.48 -3.78
C LYS A 248 -3.12 8.66 -3.58
N TRP A 249 -3.66 9.88 -3.52
CA TRP A 249 -2.83 11.09 -3.38
C TRP A 249 -2.19 11.21 -2.00
N VAL A 250 -2.78 10.67 -0.95
CA VAL A 250 -2.11 10.53 0.35
C VAL A 250 -0.89 9.62 0.27
N VAL A 251 -1.00 8.45 -0.38
CA VAL A 251 0.15 7.58 -0.58
C VAL A 251 1.24 8.28 -1.40
N PHE A 252 0.87 8.94 -2.50
CA PHE A 252 1.84 9.65 -3.33
C PHE A 252 2.49 10.85 -2.64
N ALA A 253 1.76 11.60 -1.81
CA ALA A 253 2.34 12.70 -1.04
C ALA A 253 3.42 12.23 -0.06
N LEU A 254 3.29 11.03 0.52
CA LEU A 254 4.32 10.45 1.38
C LEU A 254 5.60 10.12 0.60
N ILE A 255 5.46 9.62 -0.63
CA ILE A 255 6.59 9.30 -1.52
C ILE A 255 7.26 10.60 -2.00
N GLU A 256 6.46 11.56 -2.46
CA GLU A 256 6.95 12.86 -2.92
C GLU A 256 7.63 13.64 -1.79
N ALA A 257 7.12 13.54 -0.56
CA ALA A 257 7.77 14.13 0.61
C ALA A 257 9.17 13.54 0.84
N GLU A 258 9.37 12.24 0.60
CA GLU A 258 10.70 11.63 0.69
C GLU A 258 11.62 12.19 -0.39
N GLU A 259 11.13 12.28 -1.63
CA GLU A 259 11.90 12.81 -2.76
C GLU A 259 12.29 14.29 -2.54
N ALA A 260 11.39 15.09 -2.00
CA ALA A 260 11.61 16.50 -1.67
C ALA A 260 12.39 16.72 -0.36
N GLY A 261 12.78 15.65 0.35
CA GLY A 261 13.51 15.75 1.62
C GLY A 261 12.69 16.33 2.78
N ILE A 262 11.36 16.30 2.70
CA ILE A 262 10.44 16.70 3.75
C ILE A 262 10.28 15.52 4.71
N THR A 263 10.62 15.73 5.98
CA THR A 263 10.56 14.72 7.04
C THR A 263 9.59 15.14 8.14
N GLN A 264 9.18 14.19 8.98
CA GLN A 264 8.39 14.50 10.17
C GLN A 264 9.04 15.60 11.04
N ALA A 265 10.37 15.58 11.14
CA ALA A 265 11.14 16.50 11.96
C ALA A 265 11.29 17.91 11.34
N ASN A 266 11.32 18.04 10.01
CA ASN A 266 11.56 19.33 9.35
C ASN A 266 10.30 19.96 8.74
N VAL A 267 9.18 19.25 8.66
CA VAL A 267 7.98 19.67 7.91
C VAL A 267 7.47 21.07 8.29
N ASP A 268 7.55 21.46 9.58
CA ASP A 268 7.14 22.79 10.02
C ASP A 268 8.08 23.89 9.52
N LYS A 269 9.40 23.62 9.48
CA LYS A 269 10.39 24.54 8.93
C LYS A 269 10.24 24.65 7.41
N MET A 270 9.91 23.54 6.75
CA MET A 270 9.73 23.49 5.30
C MET A 270 8.52 24.31 4.81
N LYS A 271 7.59 24.73 5.69
CA LYS A 271 6.53 25.70 5.33
C LYS A 271 7.09 27.04 4.84
N ALA A 272 8.30 27.42 5.25
CA ALA A 272 8.97 28.64 4.79
C ALA A 272 9.75 28.45 3.46
N SER A 273 9.74 27.26 2.87
CA SER A 273 10.43 26.99 1.61
C SER A 273 9.88 27.86 0.47
N THR A 274 10.77 28.31 -0.41
CA THR A 274 10.43 28.98 -1.66
C THR A 274 10.35 28.03 -2.85
N ASP A 275 10.62 26.73 -2.64
CA ASP A 275 10.49 25.71 -3.67
C ASP A 275 9.00 25.46 -3.97
N PRO A 276 8.53 25.69 -5.21
CA PRO A 276 7.13 25.49 -5.59
C PRO A 276 6.62 24.05 -5.37
N ALA A 277 7.48 23.03 -5.47
CA ALA A 277 7.09 21.64 -5.18
C ALA A 277 6.77 21.46 -3.69
N VAL A 278 7.66 21.93 -2.82
CA VAL A 278 7.46 21.91 -1.37
C VAL A 278 6.21 22.71 -0.98
N GLN A 279 6.01 23.88 -1.57
CA GLN A 279 4.84 24.72 -1.29
C GLN A 279 3.51 24.06 -1.65
N ARG A 280 3.46 23.32 -2.78
CA ARG A 280 2.29 22.54 -3.19
C ARG A 280 2.02 21.37 -2.24
N ILE A 281 3.06 20.66 -1.80
CA ILE A 281 2.93 19.54 -0.84
C ILE A 281 2.46 20.04 0.54
N LEU A 282 2.96 21.18 1.01
CA LEU A 282 2.69 21.67 2.36
C LEU A 282 1.51 22.63 2.47
N GLY A 283 0.84 22.95 1.36
CA GLY A 283 -0.32 23.85 1.36
C GLY A 283 0.01 25.31 1.64
N THR A 284 1.24 25.75 1.36
CA THR A 284 1.68 27.14 1.52
C THR A 284 1.62 27.94 0.21
N GLY A 285 1.42 27.26 -0.92
CA GLY A 285 1.16 27.84 -2.24
C GLY A 285 -0.28 27.67 -2.70
N GLU A 286 -0.46 27.18 -3.93
CA GLU A 286 -1.77 26.85 -4.51
C GLU A 286 -2.56 25.86 -3.63
N ASP A 287 -3.88 26.04 -3.56
CA ASP A 287 -4.78 25.20 -2.79
C ASP A 287 -5.10 23.88 -3.52
N MET A 288 -4.11 22.99 -3.55
CA MET A 288 -4.22 21.66 -4.17
C MET A 288 -5.26 20.77 -3.45
N GLY A 289 -5.57 21.06 -2.18
CA GLY A 289 -6.54 20.30 -1.39
C GLY A 289 -7.96 20.38 -1.96
N LYS A 290 -8.35 21.53 -2.53
CA LYS A 290 -9.68 21.72 -3.14
C LYS A 290 -9.99 20.72 -4.25
N LEU A 291 -8.97 20.29 -5.01
CA LEU A 291 -9.13 19.28 -6.06
C LEU A 291 -9.53 17.90 -5.51
N LEU A 292 -9.29 17.66 -4.23
CA LEU A 292 -9.62 16.42 -3.51
C LEU A 292 -10.78 16.59 -2.52
N GLY A 293 -11.41 17.77 -2.45
CA GLY A 293 -12.40 18.07 -1.42
C GLY A 293 -11.83 18.12 0.01
N LEU A 294 -10.54 18.36 0.15
CA LEU A 294 -9.82 18.54 1.42
C LEU A 294 -9.37 20.00 1.56
N ASP A 295 -8.93 20.39 2.76
CA ASP A 295 -8.23 21.66 2.92
C ASP A 295 -6.77 21.56 2.45
N LYS A 296 -6.15 22.72 2.22
CA LYS A 296 -4.78 22.83 1.69
C LYS A 296 -3.69 22.10 2.48
N GLU A 297 -3.87 21.85 3.78
CA GLU A 297 -2.85 21.27 4.65
C GLU A 297 -2.95 19.74 4.80
N TRP A 298 -3.77 19.06 3.97
CA TRP A 298 -4.00 17.62 4.06
C TRP A 298 -2.71 16.78 4.03
N ALA A 299 -1.80 17.07 3.09
CA ALA A 299 -0.54 16.34 2.94
C ALA A 299 0.45 16.71 4.05
N TYR A 300 0.52 18.00 4.43
CA TYR A 300 1.27 18.45 5.61
C TYR A 300 0.89 17.64 6.85
N ARG A 301 -0.41 17.46 7.14
CA ARG A 301 -0.86 16.70 8.31
C ARG A 301 -0.48 15.24 8.25
N ALA A 302 -0.59 14.59 7.08
CA ALA A 302 -0.14 13.22 6.89
C ALA A 302 1.36 13.08 7.20
N ILE A 303 2.20 13.92 6.60
CA ILE A 303 3.66 13.91 6.80
C ILE A 303 4.02 14.25 8.24
N LYS A 304 3.33 15.21 8.87
CA LYS A 304 3.55 15.56 10.27
C LYS A 304 3.21 14.41 11.21
N ALA A 305 2.18 13.63 10.88
CA ALA A 305 1.72 12.52 11.69
C ALA A 305 2.63 11.29 11.60
N VAL A 306 3.07 10.94 10.39
CA VAL A 306 3.75 9.64 10.17
C VAL A 306 5.13 9.75 9.50
N GLY A 307 5.56 10.94 9.10
CA GLY A 307 6.75 11.13 8.28
C GLY A 307 6.50 10.86 6.80
N ASN A 308 7.57 10.93 6.01
CA ASN A 308 7.53 10.54 4.60
C ASN A 308 7.61 9.00 4.43
N TYR A 309 7.52 8.52 3.19
CA TYR A 309 7.55 7.09 2.89
C TYR A 309 8.85 6.41 3.37
N GLY A 310 10.01 7.06 3.20
CA GLY A 310 11.29 6.56 3.69
C GLY A 310 11.32 6.36 5.21
N GLU A 311 10.77 7.32 5.98
CA GLU A 311 10.66 7.22 7.45
C GLU A 311 9.71 6.08 7.87
N ILE A 312 8.59 5.92 7.17
CA ILE A 312 7.64 4.80 7.38
C ILE A 312 8.33 3.47 7.10
N PHE A 313 9.03 3.36 5.97
CA PHE A 313 9.75 2.15 5.60
C PHE A 313 10.81 1.81 6.65
N GLU A 314 11.66 2.77 7.00
CA GLU A 314 12.83 2.57 7.84
C GLU A 314 12.43 2.05 9.23
N ARG A 315 11.45 2.67 9.88
CA ARG A 315 11.03 2.29 11.23
C ARG A 315 10.34 0.92 11.30
N ASN A 316 9.68 0.51 10.23
CA ASN A 316 8.79 -0.64 10.24
C ASN A 316 9.42 -1.90 9.64
N VAL A 317 10.11 -1.76 8.50
CA VAL A 317 10.64 -2.90 7.73
C VAL A 317 12.11 -2.73 7.36
N GLY A 318 12.65 -1.51 7.42
CA GLY A 318 13.98 -1.17 6.96
C GLY A 318 15.14 -1.73 7.78
N PRO A 319 16.39 -1.39 7.41
CA PRO A 319 17.61 -1.88 8.05
C PRO A 319 17.70 -1.66 9.57
N THR A 320 17.11 -0.58 10.08
CA THR A 320 17.06 -0.29 11.53
C THR A 320 15.90 -0.96 12.27
N SER A 321 14.92 -1.50 11.54
CA SER A 321 13.80 -2.24 12.11
C SER A 321 14.22 -3.66 12.53
N ALA A 322 13.31 -4.36 13.22
CA ALA A 322 13.49 -5.78 13.53
C ALA A 322 13.58 -6.67 12.28
N LEU A 323 13.05 -6.24 11.12
CA LEU A 323 13.04 -7.04 9.89
C LEU A 323 14.32 -6.89 9.06
N LYS A 324 15.02 -5.76 9.20
CA LYS A 324 16.31 -5.46 8.54
C LYS A 324 16.26 -5.60 7.01
N LEU A 325 15.15 -5.25 6.38
CA LEU A 325 15.01 -5.38 4.93
C LEU A 325 15.66 -4.19 4.22
N PRO A 326 16.44 -4.42 3.15
CA PRO A 326 16.93 -3.32 2.32
C PRO A 326 15.76 -2.69 1.53
N ARG A 327 15.92 -1.44 1.09
CA ARG A 327 14.93 -0.77 0.23
C ARG A 327 14.68 -1.55 -1.07
N GLY A 328 15.72 -1.94 -1.80
CA GLY A 328 15.58 -2.68 -3.05
C GLY A 328 14.64 -1.97 -4.03
N LEU A 329 13.65 -2.69 -4.57
CA LEU A 329 12.61 -2.12 -5.45
C LEU A 329 11.82 -0.99 -4.77
N ASN A 330 11.73 -1.00 -3.45
CA ASN A 330 11.04 0.02 -2.66
C ASN A 330 11.85 1.30 -2.48
N ASN A 331 13.01 1.45 -3.12
CA ASN A 331 13.71 2.72 -3.16
C ASN A 331 13.00 3.73 -4.08
N LEU A 332 13.30 5.02 -3.93
CA LEU A 332 12.82 6.04 -4.87
C LEU A 332 13.30 5.73 -6.29
N TRP A 333 12.49 6.10 -7.28
CA TRP A 333 12.80 5.92 -8.70
C TRP A 333 14.17 6.54 -9.07
N ASN A 334 14.47 7.72 -8.53
CA ASN A 334 15.74 8.42 -8.75
C ASN A 334 16.92 7.87 -7.91
N LYS A 335 16.68 6.81 -7.11
CA LYS A 335 17.67 6.06 -6.31
C LYS A 335 17.74 4.57 -6.68
N GLY A 336 17.31 4.21 -7.89
CA GLY A 336 17.40 2.84 -8.42
C GLY A 336 16.32 1.88 -7.94
N GLY A 337 15.26 2.39 -7.29
CA GLY A 337 14.03 1.63 -7.05
C GLY A 337 12.93 2.01 -8.03
N ILE A 338 11.69 1.72 -7.67
CA ILE A 338 10.50 1.95 -8.51
C ILE A 338 9.36 2.64 -7.76
N MET A 339 9.61 3.18 -6.56
CA MET A 339 8.65 4.07 -5.90
C MET A 339 8.63 5.40 -6.65
N TYR A 340 7.53 5.65 -7.35
CA TYR A 340 7.33 6.81 -8.22
C TYR A 340 5.96 7.44 -7.93
N ALA A 341 5.94 8.68 -7.46
CA ALA A 341 4.74 9.51 -7.40
C ALA A 341 4.57 10.26 -8.73
N PRO A 342 3.37 10.28 -9.33
CA PRO A 342 3.12 10.86 -10.66
C PRO A 342 3.00 12.38 -10.69
#